data_AF-A0A2K8M9D3-F1
#
_entry.id   AF-A0A2K8M9D3-F1
#
_cell.length_a   1.000
_cell.length_b   1.000
_cell.length_c   1.000
_cell.angle_alpha   90.00
_cell.angle_beta   90.00
_cell.angle_gamma   90.00
#
_symmetry.space_group_name_H-M   'P 1'
#
loop_
_entity.id
_entity.type
_entity.pdbx_description
1 polymer ?
#
loop_
_entity_poly.entity_id
_entity_poly.type
_entity_poly.pdbx_seq_one_letter_code
_entity_poly.pdbx_strand_id
1 'polypeptide(L)'
;MQLFRFSAATWNAHRIHYDEAYARSEGYPGVLVQSHLHGCFLANALLEWAGPDAMLRSLSWRNRHAAIAGDVLTVTGHVMSAETDGAEMLVEVEIAERDQRGALCVSGHAVVRVPGQAGAQ
;
A
#
# COMPACT_ATOMS: atom_id res chain seq x y z
N MET A 1 -3.27 -8.20 -16.34
CA MET A 1 -1.87 -7.96 -16.75
C MET A 1 -0.96 -7.52 -15.59
N GLN A 2 -1.41 -6.66 -14.66
CA GLN A 2 -0.56 -6.16 -13.55
C GLN A 2 0.02 -7.27 -12.66
N LEU A 3 -0.82 -8.18 -12.14
CA LEU A 3 -0.38 -9.22 -11.20
C LEU A 3 0.67 -10.16 -11.79
N PHE A 4 0.49 -10.58 -13.05
CA PHE A 4 1.48 -11.38 -13.78
C PHE A 4 2.82 -10.64 -13.95
N ARG A 5 2.79 -9.36 -14.36
CA ARG A 5 4.01 -8.55 -14.52
C ARG A 5 4.73 -8.34 -13.19
N PHE A 6 3.98 -8.12 -12.11
CA PHE A 6 4.54 -8.00 -10.78
C PHE A 6 5.21 -9.31 -10.35
N SER A 7 4.54 -10.46 -10.55
CA SER A 7 5.12 -11.78 -10.32
C SER A 7 6.44 -11.99 -11.07
N ALA A 8 6.52 -11.59 -12.34
CA ALA A 8 7.76 -11.67 -13.10
C ALA A 8 8.85 -10.74 -12.55
N ALA A 9 8.51 -9.48 -12.25
CA ALA A 9 9.46 -8.49 -11.74
C ALA A 9 10.02 -8.85 -10.35
N THR A 10 9.22 -9.49 -9.50
CA THR A 10 9.62 -9.90 -8.16
C THR A 10 10.07 -11.37 -8.07
N TRP A 11 10.26 -12.05 -9.21
CA TRP A 11 10.60 -13.47 -9.26
C TRP A 11 9.67 -14.38 -8.43
N ASN A 12 8.40 -13.99 -8.33
CA ASN A 12 7.38 -14.74 -7.59
C ASN A 12 6.61 -15.67 -8.55
N ALA A 13 7.06 -16.92 -8.61
CA ALA A 13 6.49 -17.98 -9.43
C ALA A 13 5.25 -18.66 -8.82
N HIS A 14 4.69 -18.15 -7.71
CA HIS A 14 3.51 -18.76 -7.11
C HIS A 14 2.27 -18.48 -7.98
N ARG A 15 1.66 -19.55 -8.50
CA ARG A 15 0.61 -19.49 -9.53
C ARG A 15 -0.70 -18.84 -9.09
N ILE A 16 -0.98 -18.76 -7.78
CA ILE A 16 -2.17 -18.07 -7.26
C ILE A 16 -2.27 -16.60 -7.69
N HIS A 17 -1.16 -16.00 -8.17
CA HIS A 17 -1.09 -14.61 -8.59
C HIS A 17 -1.22 -14.37 -10.10
N TYR A 18 -1.35 -15.42 -10.91
CA TYR A 18 -1.50 -15.24 -12.36
C TYR A 18 -2.26 -16.37 -13.09
N ASP A 19 -2.60 -17.46 -12.40
CA ASP A 19 -3.33 -18.60 -12.95
C ASP A 19 -4.63 -18.78 -12.17
N GLU A 20 -5.75 -18.46 -12.81
CA GLU A 20 -7.06 -18.48 -12.16
C GLU A 20 -7.51 -19.91 -11.80
N ALA A 21 -7.27 -20.89 -12.68
CA ALA A 21 -7.65 -22.27 -12.42
C ALA A 21 -6.88 -22.83 -11.23
N TYR A 22 -5.57 -22.52 -11.13
CA TYR A 22 -4.76 -22.89 -10.00
C TYR A 22 -5.17 -22.19 -8.71
N ALA A 23 -5.45 -20.88 -8.76
CA ALA A 23 -5.93 -20.13 -7.60
C ALA A 23 -7.23 -20.73 -7.05
N ARG A 24 -8.17 -21.11 -7.94
CA ARG A 24 -9.40 -21.81 -7.57
C ARG A 24 -9.15 -23.18 -6.97
N SER A 25 -8.18 -23.95 -7.48
CA SER A 25 -7.82 -25.25 -6.89
C SER A 25 -7.23 -25.13 -5.48
N GLU A 26 -6.63 -23.99 -5.15
CA GLU A 26 -6.12 -23.66 -3.80
C GLU A 26 -7.20 -23.00 -2.91
N GLY A 27 -8.45 -22.92 -3.38
CA GLY A 27 -9.59 -22.42 -2.59
C GLY A 27 -9.82 -20.91 -2.67
N TYR A 28 -9.11 -20.19 -3.54
CA TYR A 28 -9.30 -18.75 -3.72
C TYR A 28 -10.40 -18.45 -4.76
N PRO A 29 -11.19 -17.37 -4.56
CA PRO A 29 -12.27 -17.02 -5.48
C PRO A 29 -11.78 -16.50 -6.84
N GLY A 30 -10.50 -16.15 -6.95
CA GLY A 30 -9.84 -15.66 -8.16
C GLY A 30 -8.33 -15.49 -7.94
N VAL A 31 -7.67 -14.89 -8.92
CA VAL A 31 -6.22 -14.61 -8.86
C VAL A 31 -5.93 -13.60 -7.76
N LEU A 32 -5.11 -13.97 -6.78
CA LEU A 32 -4.82 -13.14 -5.60
C LEU A 32 -3.84 -12.01 -5.88
N VAL A 33 -4.08 -10.85 -5.28
CA VAL A 33 -3.10 -9.77 -5.18
C VAL A 33 -1.94 -10.20 -4.26
N GLN A 34 -0.69 -9.91 -4.64
CA GLN A 34 0.47 -10.22 -3.82
C GLN A 34 0.50 -9.35 -2.55
N SER A 35 0.86 -9.93 -1.40
CA SER A 35 1.11 -9.20 -0.15
C SER A 35 2.04 -7.99 -0.30
N HIS A 36 3.04 -8.07 -1.19
CA HIS A 36 4.00 -6.99 -1.45
C HIS A 36 3.44 -5.93 -2.40
N LEU A 37 2.53 -6.30 -3.31
CA LEU A 37 1.89 -5.35 -4.21
C LEU A 37 0.97 -4.40 -3.43
N HIS A 38 0.30 -4.90 -2.38
CA HIS A 38 -0.39 -4.02 -1.43
C HIS A 38 0.56 -3.00 -0.79
N GLY A 39 1.75 -3.42 -0.35
CA GLY A 39 2.77 -2.50 0.17
C GLY A 39 3.18 -1.42 -0.84
N CYS A 40 3.27 -1.78 -2.13
CA CYS A 40 3.52 -0.81 -3.20
C CYS A 40 2.36 0.19 -3.37
N PHE A 41 1.10 -0.26 -3.28
CA PHE A 41 -0.06 0.64 -3.33
C PHE A 41 -0.09 1.61 -2.16
N LEU A 42 0.18 1.12 -0.95
CA LEU A 42 0.30 1.97 0.25
C LEU A 42 1.41 3.02 0.09
N ALA A 43 2.61 2.60 -0.34
CA ALA A 43 3.73 3.51 -0.55
C ALA A 43 3.43 4.57 -1.62
N ASN A 44 2.82 4.16 -2.75
CA ASN A 44 2.47 5.07 -3.83
C ASN A 44 1.44 6.10 -3.38
N ALA A 45 0.33 5.66 -2.76
CA ALA A 45 -0.72 6.55 -2.27
C ALA A 45 -0.18 7.53 -1.21
N LEU A 46 0.68 7.06 -0.31
CA LEU A 46 1.27 7.89 0.74
C LEU A 46 2.21 8.96 0.17
N LEU A 47 3.08 8.60 -0.78
CA LEU A 47 4.01 9.56 -1.41
C LEU A 47 3.29 10.54 -2.32
N GLU A 48 2.25 10.09 -3.04
CA GLU A 48 1.40 10.95 -3.85
C GLU A 48 0.66 11.99 -2.99
N TRP A 49 0.14 11.55 -1.83
CA TRP A 49 -0.49 12.45 -0.86
C TRP A 49 0.50 13.42 -0.21
N ALA A 50 1.68 12.95 0.17
CA ALA A 50 2.68 13.74 0.90
C ALA A 50 3.42 14.77 0.01
N GLY A 51 3.44 14.55 -1.31
CA GLY A 51 4.00 15.48 -2.28
C GLY A 51 5.39 15.11 -2.80
N PRO A 52 5.91 15.85 -3.79
CA PRO A 52 7.07 15.44 -4.60
C PRO A 52 8.39 15.37 -3.82
N ASP A 53 8.55 16.19 -2.78
CA ASP A 53 9.77 16.22 -1.95
C ASP A 53 9.66 15.32 -0.72
N ALA A 54 8.56 14.55 -0.61
CA ALA A 54 8.36 13.62 0.47
C ALA A 54 9.29 12.41 0.35
N MET A 55 9.69 11.87 1.50
CA MET A 55 10.51 10.67 1.57
C MET A 55 9.95 9.70 2.60
N LEU A 56 9.60 8.50 2.15
CA LEU A 56 9.16 7.42 3.01
C LEU A 56 10.32 6.99 3.92
N ARG A 57 10.17 7.15 5.24
CA ARG A 57 11.18 6.74 6.23
C ARG A 57 10.93 5.33 6.72
N SER A 58 9.66 4.96 6.94
CA SER A 58 9.27 3.60 7.30
C SER A 58 7.88 3.30 6.78
N LEU A 59 7.65 2.03 6.46
CA LEU A 59 6.34 1.49 6.10
C LEU A 59 6.24 0.07 6.64
N SER A 60 5.17 -0.20 7.36
CA SER A 60 4.83 -1.53 7.85
C SER A 60 3.36 -1.81 7.60
N TRP A 61 3.02 -3.05 7.28
CA TRP A 61 1.64 -3.43 7.04
C TRP A 61 1.37 -4.89 7.40
N ARG A 62 0.08 -5.20 7.53
CA ARG A 62 -0.45 -6.54 7.76
C ARG A 62 -1.63 -6.76 6.83
N ASN A 63 -1.57 -7.84 6.05
CA ASN A 63 -2.71 -8.31 5.26
C ASN A 63 -3.77 -8.90 6.19
N ARG A 64 -5.04 -8.56 5.93
CA ARG A 64 -6.20 -8.89 6.76
C ARG A 64 -7.27 -9.64 5.96
N HIS A 65 -7.52 -9.20 4.72
CA HIS A 65 -8.42 -9.86 3.78
C HIS A 65 -7.76 -9.98 2.41
N ALA A 66 -8.01 -11.07 1.72
CA ALA A 66 -7.44 -11.30 0.39
C ALA A 66 -8.19 -10.46 -0.66
N ALA A 67 -7.46 -9.65 -1.41
CA ALA A 67 -7.98 -9.02 -2.62
C ALA A 67 -7.71 -9.92 -3.84
N ILE A 68 -8.58 -9.86 -4.83
CA ILE A 68 -8.42 -10.57 -6.10
C ILE A 68 -8.35 -9.62 -7.29
N ALA A 69 -7.87 -10.12 -8.42
CA ALA A 69 -7.91 -9.41 -9.69
C ALA A 69 -9.34 -8.93 -10.00
N GLY A 70 -9.49 -7.62 -10.22
CA GLY A 70 -10.78 -6.98 -10.49
C GLY A 70 -11.40 -6.27 -9.29
N ASP A 71 -10.90 -6.50 -8.06
CA ASP A 71 -11.29 -5.67 -6.92
C ASP A 71 -10.77 -4.24 -7.08
N VAL A 72 -11.56 -3.27 -6.61
CA VAL A 72 -11.17 -1.86 -6.53
C VAL A 72 -10.67 -1.62 -5.12
N LEU A 73 -9.40 -1.28 -5.00
CA LEU A 73 -8.75 -1.03 -3.72
C LEU A 73 -8.64 0.46 -3.47
N THR A 74 -9.13 0.90 -2.31
CA THR A 74 -9.05 2.29 -1.86
C THR A 74 -8.09 2.37 -0.68
N VAL A 75 -7.06 3.20 -0.81
CA VAL A 75 -6.13 3.49 0.28
C VAL A 75 -6.58 4.76 1.00
N THR A 76 -6.64 4.71 2.32
CA THR A 76 -6.97 5.83 3.19
C THR A 76 -5.88 6.00 4.25
N GLY A 77 -5.58 7.24 4.63
CA GLY A 77 -4.62 7.54 5.69
C GLY A 77 -5.21 8.46 6.76
N HIS A 78 -4.76 8.29 8.00
CA HIS A 78 -4.99 9.21 9.12
C HIS A 78 -3.65 9.68 9.66
N VAL A 79 -3.41 10.99 9.64
CA VAL A 79 -2.25 11.60 10.29
C VAL A 79 -2.39 11.47 11.80
N MET A 80 -1.45 10.77 12.44
CA MET A 80 -1.44 10.53 13.87
C MET A 80 -0.64 11.60 14.62
N SER A 81 0.49 12.00 14.03
CA SER A 81 1.37 13.03 14.56
C SER A 81 2.10 13.72 13.40
N ALA A 82 2.53 14.95 13.65
CA ALA A 82 3.33 15.74 12.73
C ALA A 82 4.30 16.58 13.56
N GLU A 83 5.59 16.23 13.51
CA GLU A 83 6.63 16.83 14.32
C GLU A 83 7.67 17.50 13.42
N THR A 84 7.99 18.75 13.71
CA THR A 84 9.02 19.49 12.99
C THR A 84 10.40 19.13 13.54
N ASP A 85 11.32 18.75 12.65
CA ASP A 85 12.75 18.56 12.92
C ASP A 85 13.56 19.50 12.02
N GLY A 86 13.92 20.66 12.56
CA GLY A 86 14.62 21.71 11.82
C GLY A 86 13.81 22.22 10.62
N ALA A 87 14.30 21.93 9.42
CA ALA A 87 13.66 22.31 8.16
C ALA A 87 12.76 21.20 7.57
N GLU A 88 12.61 20.09 8.28
CA GLU A 88 11.81 18.94 7.85
C GLU A 88 10.65 18.71 8.84
N MET A 89 9.64 17.98 8.39
CA MET A 89 8.56 17.50 9.25
C MET A 89 8.42 15.98 9.08
N LEU A 90 8.40 15.26 10.19
CA LEU A 90 8.08 13.84 10.24
C LEU A 90 6.60 13.69 10.53
N VAL A 91 5.89 13.02 9.63
CA VAL A 91 4.45 12.76 9.74
C VAL A 91 4.24 11.27 9.90
N GLU A 92 3.64 10.88 11.02
CA GLU A 92 3.21 9.50 11.25
C GLU A 92 1.79 9.32 10.76
N VAL A 93 1.55 8.25 10.00
CA VAL A 93 0.27 7.99 9.34
C VAL A 93 -0.14 6.55 9.60
N GLU A 94 -1.34 6.36 10.16
CA GLU A 94 -2.04 5.09 10.06
C GLU A 94 -2.65 4.98 8.67
N ILE A 95 -2.35 3.89 7.96
CA ILE A 95 -2.79 3.70 6.59
C ILE A 95 -3.56 2.39 6.45
N ALA A 96 -4.63 2.40 5.66
CA ALA A 96 -5.48 1.25 5.45
C ALA A 96 -5.85 1.12 3.97
N GLU A 97 -6.02 -0.12 3.52
CA GLU A 97 -6.56 -0.45 2.20
C GLU A 97 -7.85 -1.25 2.36
N ARG A 98 -8.88 -0.86 1.61
CA ARG A 98 -10.18 -1.54 1.59
C ARG A 98 -10.61 -1.85 0.17
N ASP A 99 -11.31 -2.97 0.00
CA ASP A 99 -11.97 -3.28 -1.27
C ASP A 99 -13.27 -2.47 -1.47
N GLN A 100 -13.89 -2.62 -2.63
CA GLN A 100 -15.16 -1.97 -2.98
C GLN A 100 -16.34 -2.37 -2.10
N ARG A 101 -16.22 -3.44 -1.31
CA ARG A 101 -17.23 -3.90 -0.34
C ARG A 101 -16.96 -3.34 1.06
N GLY A 102 -15.87 -2.58 1.23
CA GLY A 102 -15.43 -2.02 2.51
C GLY A 102 -14.62 -3.00 3.37
N ALA A 103 -14.31 -4.20 2.88
CA ALA A 103 -13.50 -5.17 3.60
C ALA A 103 -12.09 -4.63 3.79
N LEU A 104 -11.56 -4.70 5.01
CA LEU A 104 -10.20 -4.29 5.31
C LEU A 104 -9.22 -5.32 4.73
N CYS A 105 -8.57 -4.96 3.62
CA CYS A 105 -7.57 -5.80 2.97
C CYS A 105 -6.23 -5.66 3.69
N VAL A 106 -5.83 -4.43 4.04
CA VAL A 106 -4.55 -4.16 4.70
C VAL A 106 -4.70 -3.08 5.78
N SER A 107 -4.02 -3.28 6.91
CA SER A 107 -3.76 -2.25 7.93
C SER A 107 -2.27 -1.99 8.01
N GLY A 108 -1.84 -0.74 8.12
CA GLY A 108 -0.43 -0.37 8.17
C GLY A 108 -0.15 0.92 8.93
N HIS A 109 1.14 1.16 9.11
CA HIS A 109 1.69 2.35 9.73
C HIS A 109 2.89 2.81 8.91
N ALA A 110 3.00 4.11 8.69
CA ALA A 110 4.09 4.71 7.94
C ALA A 110 4.60 5.99 8.60
N VAL A 111 5.87 6.27 8.37
CA VAL A 111 6.48 7.57 8.70
C VAL A 111 6.99 8.17 7.40
N VAL A 112 6.50 9.37 7.08
CA VAL A 112 6.94 10.13 5.91
C VAL A 112 7.57 11.43 6.36
N ARG A 113 8.72 11.74 5.76
CA ARG A 113 9.37 13.03 5.91
C ARG A 113 8.91 13.95 4.79
N VAL A 114 8.43 15.15 5.11
CA VAL A 114 8.10 16.22 4.16
C VAL A 114 8.92 17.48 4.47
N PRO A 115 9.11 18.41 3.51
CA PRO A 115 9.68 19.71 3.81
C PRO A 115 8.84 20.45 4.87
N GLY A 116 9.49 21.03 5.88
CA GLY A 116 8.83 21.94 6.80
C GLY A 116 8.36 23.17 6.04
N GLN A 117 7.19 23.72 6.38
CA GLN A 117 6.77 24.98 5.80
C GLN A 117 7.79 26.05 6.20
N ALA A 118 8.53 26.59 5.23
CA ALA A 118 9.26 27.83 5.43
C ALA A 118 8.23 28.85 5.90
N GLY A 119 8.35 29.31 7.14
CA GLY A 119 7.36 30.16 7.78
C GLY A 119 6.96 31.28 6.84
N ALA A 120 5.67 31.35 6.52
CA ALA A 120 5.08 32.56 5.97
C ALA A 120 5.31 33.65 7.01
N GLN A 121 6.31 34.49 6.77
CA GLN A 121 6.49 35.77 7.47
C GLN A 121 5.50 36.78 6.88
#